data_AF-A0A4R2GR15-F1
#
_entry.id   AF-A0A4R2GR15-F1
#
_cell.length_a   1.000
_cell.length_b   1.000
_cell.length_c   1.000
_cell.angle_alpha   90.00
_cell.angle_beta   90.00
_cell.angle_gamma   90.00
#
_symmetry.space_group_name_H-M   'P 1'
#
loop_
_entity.id
_entity.type
_entity.pdbx_description
1 polymer ?
#
loop_
_entity_poly.entity_id
_entity_poly.type
_entity_poly.pdbx_seq_one_letter_code
_entity_poly.pdbx_strand_id
1 'polypeptide(L)'
;MVLSMARPFKHPKTGMYWFRRVVPKDLQALVGKREERRSLRTKDPAKAREAHSAVAAEVEAHWAALRSPALTLNNREIVALAGTVYAEMVAQFAGEPGSPSTWDHVLRIDQEFRQAGKLEEWNGAMVDTLLRRKALHVDATTRARLYDHESPRLSVP
;
A
#
# COMPACT_ATOMS: atom_id res chain seq x y z
N MET A 1 17.18 3.41 29.71
CA MET A 1 16.06 4.30 29.34
C MET A 1 14.97 3.42 28.74
N VAL A 2 13.86 3.23 29.45
CA VAL A 2 12.80 2.29 29.03
C VAL A 2 11.98 2.95 27.94
N LEU A 3 12.04 2.42 26.71
CA LEU A 3 11.15 2.80 25.61
C LEU A 3 9.72 2.63 26.09
N SER A 4 9.00 3.73 26.27
CA SER A 4 7.56 3.73 26.53
C SER A 4 6.92 2.82 25.48
N MET A 5 6.40 1.66 25.91
CA MET A 5 5.73 0.73 25.00
C MET A 5 4.59 1.49 24.34
N ALA A 6 4.66 1.66 23.02
CA ALA A 6 3.60 2.30 22.26
C ALA A 6 2.29 1.55 22.54
N ARG A 7 1.32 2.24 23.17
CA ARG A 7 0.05 1.67 23.60
C ARG A 7 -1.02 1.93 22.52
N PRO A 8 -1.89 0.95 22.22
CA PRO A 8 -3.06 1.17 21.37
C PRO A 8 -3.91 2.33 21.91
N PHE A 9 -4.21 3.32 21.07
CA PHE A 9 -5.05 4.46 21.40
C PHE A 9 -6.53 4.07 21.25
N LYS A 10 -7.34 4.22 22.31
CA LYS A 10 -8.79 3.95 22.23
C LYS A 10 -9.53 5.19 21.71
N HIS A 11 -10.24 5.06 20.59
CA HIS A 11 -10.96 6.18 20.00
C HIS A 11 -12.19 6.56 20.85
N PRO A 12 -12.36 7.84 21.24
CA PRO A 12 -13.36 8.25 22.22
C PRO A 12 -14.80 8.02 21.76
N LYS A 13 -15.08 8.19 20.46
CA LYS A 13 -16.45 8.05 19.91
C LYS A 13 -16.86 6.61 19.60
N THR A 14 -15.92 5.75 19.21
CA THR A 14 -16.22 4.42 18.66
C THR A 14 -15.78 3.29 19.59
N GLY A 15 -14.93 3.59 20.59
CA GLY A 15 -14.33 2.62 21.50
C GLY A 15 -13.32 1.69 20.83
N MET A 16 -13.05 1.87 19.54
CA MET A 16 -12.15 1.05 18.73
C MET A 16 -10.71 1.45 19.00
N TYR A 17 -9.80 0.48 19.01
CA TYR A 17 -8.37 0.76 19.18
C TYR A 17 -7.71 1.16 17.86
N TRP A 18 -6.72 2.04 17.97
CA TRP A 18 -5.95 2.61 16.87
C TRP A 18 -4.46 2.51 17.17
N PHE A 19 -3.69 2.24 16.13
CA PHE A 19 -2.27 2.53 16.09
C PHE A 19 -2.08 4.01 15.82
N ARG A 20 -1.20 4.66 16.59
CA ARG A 20 -0.78 6.05 16.35
C ARG A 20 0.72 6.17 16.58
N ARG A 21 1.43 6.71 15.60
CA ARG A 21 2.86 7.00 15.73
C ARG A 21 3.27 8.21 14.93
N VAL A 22 4.11 9.06 15.50
CA VAL A 22 4.69 10.22 14.81
C VAL A 22 5.70 9.73 13.77
N VAL A 23 5.62 10.26 12.56
CA VAL A 23 6.59 9.98 11.50
C VAL A 23 7.90 10.74 11.81
N PRO A 24 9.06 10.05 11.86
CA PRO A 24 10.36 10.67 12.04
C PRO A 24 10.59 11.83 11.06
N LYS A 25 11.22 12.93 11.50
CA LYS A 25 11.35 14.17 10.70
C LYS A 25 12.03 13.94 9.35
N ASP A 26 13.05 13.09 9.33
CA ASP A 26 13.77 12.61 8.14
C ASP A 26 12.86 11.95 7.10
N LEU A 27 11.75 11.34 7.54
CA LEU A 27 10.83 10.61 6.69
C LEU A 27 9.54 11.38 6.35
N GLN A 28 9.30 12.55 6.95
CA GLN A 28 8.04 13.28 6.74
C GLN A 28 7.84 13.71 5.27
N ALA A 29 8.92 14.10 4.59
CA ALA A 29 8.87 14.47 3.18
C ALA A 29 8.56 13.25 2.28
N LEU A 30 9.13 12.09 2.58
CA LEU A 30 8.92 10.85 1.81
C LEU A 30 7.55 10.23 2.06
N VAL A 31 7.08 10.25 3.31
CA VAL A 31 5.81 9.62 3.70
C VAL A 31 4.62 10.57 3.48
N GLY A 32 4.86 11.87 3.31
CA GLY A 32 3.82 12.87 3.02
C GLY A 32 2.88 13.18 4.21
N LYS A 33 3.20 12.71 5.42
CA LYS A 33 2.39 12.93 6.63
C LYS A 33 3.23 13.01 7.89
N ARG A 34 2.68 13.67 8.91
CA ARG A 34 3.32 13.87 10.23
C ARG A 34 3.06 12.71 11.19
N GLU A 35 1.96 11.99 11.01
CA GLU A 35 1.56 10.87 11.87
C GLU A 35 0.98 9.72 11.05
N GLU A 36 1.34 8.50 11.43
CA GLU A 36 0.67 7.28 10.99
C GLU A 36 -0.46 6.95 11.96
N ARG A 37 -1.69 6.87 11.45
CA ARG A 37 -2.87 6.44 12.21
C ARG A 37 -3.56 5.31 11.47
N ARG A 38 -3.79 4.18 12.14
CA ARG A 38 -4.50 3.04 11.56
C ARG A 38 -5.47 2.46 12.58
N SER A 39 -6.71 2.22 12.16
CA SER A 39 -7.67 1.48 13.01
C SER A 39 -7.20 0.03 13.15
N LEU A 40 -7.16 -0.47 14.40
CA LEU A 40 -6.89 -1.88 14.70
C LEU A 40 -8.15 -2.74 14.59
N ARG A 41 -9.29 -2.14 14.21
CA ARG A 41 -10.57 -2.80 13.94
C ARG A 41 -11.07 -3.71 15.08
N THR A 42 -10.67 -3.40 16.31
CA THR A 42 -11.06 -4.16 17.50
C THR A 42 -11.34 -3.25 18.69
N LYS A 43 -12.26 -3.70 19.56
CA LYS A 43 -12.53 -3.11 20.87
C LYS A 43 -11.91 -3.93 22.02
N ASP A 44 -11.37 -5.11 21.71
CA ASP A 44 -10.72 -6.02 22.65
C ASP A 44 -9.27 -5.56 22.90
N PRO A 45 -8.89 -5.25 24.15
CA PRO A 45 -7.54 -4.81 24.50
C PRO A 45 -6.43 -5.82 24.16
N ALA A 46 -6.68 -7.12 24.28
CA ALA A 46 -5.68 -8.15 24.02
C ALA A 46 -5.40 -8.26 22.52
N LYS A 47 -6.46 -8.37 21.71
CA LYS A 47 -6.36 -8.32 20.23
C LYS A 47 -5.77 -6.99 19.75
N ALA A 48 -6.09 -5.88 20.42
CA ALA A 48 -5.51 -4.58 20.08
C ALA A 48 -4.00 -4.55 20.31
N ARG A 49 -3.49 -5.17 21.37
CA ARG A 49 -2.05 -5.23 21.65
C ARG A 49 -1.30 -6.03 20.58
N GLU A 50 -1.85 -7.17 20.20
CA GLU A 50 -1.28 -8.01 19.13
C GLU A 50 -1.30 -7.31 17.77
N ALA A 51 -2.46 -6.77 17.37
CA ALA A 51 -2.60 -6.02 16.12
C ALA A 51 -1.69 -4.77 16.10
N HIS A 52 -1.52 -4.12 17.25
CA HIS A 52 -0.59 -3.00 17.37
C HIS A 52 0.86 -3.42 17.15
N SER A 53 1.32 -4.55 17.73
CA SER A 53 2.67 -5.04 17.47
C SER A 53 2.91 -5.37 16.00
N ALA A 54 1.94 -6.00 15.33
CA ALA A 54 2.02 -6.31 13.90
C ALA A 54 2.12 -5.02 13.06
N VAL A 55 1.22 -4.06 13.28
CA VAL A 55 1.25 -2.77 12.57
C VAL A 55 2.53 -1.98 12.87
N ALA A 56 3.03 -2.03 14.11
CA ALA A 56 4.28 -1.38 14.48
C ALA A 56 5.46 -1.97 13.69
N ALA A 57 5.54 -3.29 13.55
CA ALA A 57 6.58 -3.97 12.79
C ALA A 57 6.51 -3.61 11.30
N GLU A 58 5.32 -3.58 10.69
CA GLU A 58 5.13 -3.13 9.30
C GLU A 58 5.62 -1.70 9.08
N VAL A 59 5.23 -0.79 9.99
CA VAL A 59 5.60 0.63 9.90
C VAL A 59 7.11 0.82 10.03
N GLU A 60 7.75 0.09 10.95
CA GLU A 60 9.21 0.11 11.11
C GLU A 60 9.92 -0.45 9.89
N ALA A 61 9.47 -1.58 9.34
CA ALA A 61 10.06 -2.16 8.14
C ALA A 61 9.98 -1.18 6.96
N HIS A 62 8.83 -0.54 6.77
CA HIS A 62 8.66 0.49 5.74
C HIS A 62 9.58 1.69 5.97
N TRP A 63 9.68 2.19 7.20
CA TRP A 63 10.58 3.31 7.51
C TRP A 63 12.05 2.96 7.37
N ALA A 64 12.45 1.74 7.73
CA ALA A 64 13.80 1.24 7.50
C ALA A 64 14.11 1.17 6.00
N ALA A 65 13.16 0.68 5.19
CA ALA A 65 13.32 0.65 3.74
C ALA A 65 13.48 2.06 3.13
N LEU A 66 12.69 3.04 3.57
CA LEU A 66 12.80 4.43 3.11
C LEU A 66 14.14 5.09 3.48
N ARG A 67 14.84 4.59 4.49
CA ARG A 67 16.19 5.05 4.84
C ARG A 67 17.29 4.37 4.03
N SER A 68 16.99 3.25 3.38
CA SER A 68 17.90 2.59 2.47
C SER A 68 17.91 3.30 1.11
N PRO A 69 18.99 3.16 0.32
CA PRO A 69 19.02 3.64 -1.05
C PRO A 69 17.83 3.11 -1.87
N ALA A 70 17.31 3.96 -2.74
CA ALA A 70 16.23 3.57 -3.64
C ALA A 70 16.73 2.49 -4.61
N LEU A 71 15.93 1.43 -4.77
CA LEU A 71 16.22 0.32 -5.67
C LEU A 71 15.78 0.65 -7.10
N THR A 72 16.64 0.33 -8.07
CA THR A 72 16.28 0.26 -9.48
C THR A 72 15.92 -1.17 -9.83
N LEU A 73 14.65 -1.47 -10.04
CA LEU A 73 14.21 -2.84 -10.32
C LEU A 73 14.29 -3.14 -11.82
N ASN A 74 14.74 -4.37 -12.13
CA ASN A 74 14.71 -4.87 -13.49
C ASN A 74 13.28 -5.28 -13.91
N ASN A 75 13.10 -5.59 -15.19
CA ASN A 75 11.77 -5.95 -15.73
C ASN A 75 11.16 -7.18 -15.05
N ARG A 76 11.97 -8.20 -14.75
CA ARG A 76 11.49 -9.43 -14.11
C ARG A 76 10.98 -9.13 -12.70
N GLU A 77 11.67 -8.29 -11.94
CA GLU A 77 11.28 -7.89 -10.59
C GLU A 77 10.00 -7.05 -10.58
N ILE A 78 9.86 -6.12 -11.53
CA ILE A 78 8.65 -5.32 -11.71
C ILE A 78 7.44 -6.21 -12.06
N VAL A 79 7.62 -7.14 -13.01
CA VAL A 79 6.57 -8.09 -13.39
C VAL A 79 6.20 -9.02 -12.22
N ALA A 80 7.18 -9.44 -11.41
CA ALA A 80 6.91 -10.25 -10.23
C ALA A 80 6.08 -9.47 -9.18
N LEU A 81 6.37 -8.19 -8.98
CA LEU A 81 5.59 -7.32 -8.10
C LEU A 81 4.15 -7.15 -8.61
N ALA A 82 3.97 -6.84 -9.90
CA ALA A 82 2.66 -6.74 -10.53
C ALA A 82 1.85 -8.04 -10.46
N GLY A 83 2.53 -9.18 -10.64
CA GLY A 83 1.90 -10.50 -10.47
C GLY A 83 1.34 -10.73 -9.06
N THR A 84 1.97 -10.18 -8.02
CA THR A 84 1.43 -10.29 -6.65
C THR A 84 0.16 -9.47 -6.45
N VAL A 85 0.09 -8.26 -7.01
CA VAL A 85 -1.12 -7.43 -6.95
C VAL A 85 -2.25 -8.08 -7.75
N TYR A 86 -1.93 -8.60 -8.94
CA TYR A 86 -2.89 -9.32 -9.76
C TYR A 86 -3.49 -10.52 -9.02
N ALA A 87 -2.66 -11.34 -8.39
CA ALA A 87 -3.12 -12.49 -7.61
C ALA A 87 -4.03 -12.07 -6.43
N GLU A 88 -3.69 -10.99 -5.72
CA GLU A 88 -4.52 -10.44 -4.65
C GLU A 88 -5.87 -9.93 -5.16
N MET A 89 -5.86 -9.19 -6.28
CA MET A 89 -7.07 -8.69 -6.94
C MET A 89 -7.97 -9.86 -7.34
N VAL A 90 -7.44 -10.85 -8.06
CA VAL A 90 -8.19 -12.03 -8.47
C VAL A 90 -8.77 -12.75 -7.25
N ALA A 91 -8.00 -12.93 -6.18
CA ALA A 91 -8.50 -13.56 -4.96
C ALA A 91 -9.65 -12.77 -4.30
N GLN A 92 -9.59 -11.44 -4.30
CA GLN A 92 -10.63 -10.58 -3.75
C GLN A 92 -11.94 -10.65 -4.55
N PHE A 93 -11.85 -10.78 -5.87
CA PHE A 93 -13.01 -10.82 -6.77
C PHE A 93 -13.39 -12.25 -7.21
N ALA A 94 -12.72 -13.29 -6.73
CA ALA A 94 -12.92 -14.68 -7.19
C ALA A 94 -14.36 -15.19 -6.98
N GLY A 95 -15.02 -14.78 -5.88
CA GLY A 95 -16.40 -15.16 -5.60
C GLY A 95 -17.44 -14.38 -6.39
N GLU A 96 -17.12 -13.14 -6.76
CA GLU A 96 -18.00 -12.21 -7.46
C GLU A 96 -17.17 -11.35 -8.43
N PRO A 97 -16.82 -11.90 -9.62
CA PRO A 97 -15.93 -11.23 -10.55
C PRO A 97 -16.55 -10.00 -11.21
N GLY A 98 -17.84 -9.72 -11.01
CA GLY A 98 -18.56 -8.66 -11.71
C GLY A 98 -18.95 -9.02 -13.14
N SER A 99 -19.70 -8.15 -13.80
CA SER A 99 -20.11 -8.34 -15.19
C SER A 99 -18.97 -7.99 -16.17
N PRO A 100 -18.95 -8.56 -17.39
CA PRO A 100 -18.01 -8.14 -18.44
C PRO A 100 -18.02 -6.63 -18.70
N SER A 101 -19.21 -6.01 -18.70
CA SER A 101 -19.36 -4.56 -18.89
C SER A 101 -18.67 -3.71 -17.81
N THR A 102 -18.51 -4.24 -16.59
CA THR A 102 -17.76 -3.58 -15.53
C THR A 102 -16.27 -3.56 -15.87
N TRP A 103 -15.75 -4.66 -16.38
CA TRP A 103 -14.36 -4.77 -16.81
C TRP A 103 -14.06 -3.92 -18.04
N ASP A 104 -14.97 -3.88 -19.02
CA ASP A 104 -14.85 -2.99 -20.17
C ASP A 104 -14.74 -1.52 -19.74
N HIS A 105 -15.53 -1.13 -18.72
CA HIS A 105 -15.49 0.22 -18.18
C HIS A 105 -14.15 0.52 -17.49
N VAL A 106 -13.63 -0.42 -16.70
CA VAL A 106 -12.32 -0.30 -16.03
C VAL A 106 -11.20 -0.20 -17.06
N LEU A 107 -11.20 -1.05 -18.09
CA LEU A 107 -10.20 -1.04 -19.17
C LEU A 107 -10.24 0.26 -19.97
N ARG A 108 -11.43 0.79 -20.25
CA ARG A 108 -11.59 2.09 -20.94
C ARG A 108 -10.99 3.23 -20.12
N ILE A 109 -11.29 3.28 -18.81
CA ILE A 109 -10.72 4.29 -17.91
C ILE A 109 -9.20 4.17 -17.87
N ASP A 110 -8.66 2.96 -17.71
CA ASP A 110 -7.21 2.73 -17.73
C ASP A 110 -6.56 3.29 -19.01
N GLN A 111 -7.18 3.00 -20.17
CA GLN A 111 -6.69 3.49 -21.46
C GLN A 111 -6.75 5.02 -21.58
N GLU A 112 -7.79 5.67 -21.07
CA GLU A 112 -7.93 7.13 -21.04
C GLU A 112 -6.83 7.78 -20.18
N PHE A 113 -6.62 7.26 -18.97
CA PHE A 113 -5.55 7.76 -18.08
C PHE A 113 -4.16 7.53 -18.67
N ARG A 114 -3.96 6.40 -19.36
CA ARG A 114 -2.71 6.10 -20.08
C ARG A 114 -2.43 7.10 -21.19
N GLN A 115 -3.41 7.36 -22.06
CA GLN A 115 -3.26 8.32 -23.16
C GLN A 115 -3.06 9.75 -22.67
N ALA A 116 -3.68 10.10 -21.54
CA ALA A 116 -3.49 11.40 -20.90
C ALA A 116 -2.16 11.53 -20.14
N GLY A 117 -1.36 10.47 -20.02
CA GLY A 117 -0.13 10.47 -19.21
C GLY A 117 -0.38 10.56 -17.70
N LYS A 118 -1.58 10.17 -17.25
CA LYS A 118 -2.07 10.30 -15.87
C LYS A 118 -2.05 8.99 -15.07
N LEU A 119 -1.19 8.05 -15.45
CA LEU A 119 -1.14 6.74 -14.79
C LEU A 119 -0.75 6.84 -13.30
N GLU A 120 -0.02 7.87 -12.88
CA GLU A 120 0.24 8.10 -11.45
C GLU A 120 -1.05 8.48 -10.70
N GLU A 121 -1.94 9.28 -11.30
CA GLU A 121 -3.25 9.61 -10.69
C GLU A 121 -4.13 8.37 -10.55
N TRP A 122 -4.04 7.44 -11.51
CA TRP A 122 -4.82 6.20 -11.53
C TRP A 122 -4.26 5.12 -10.61
N ASN A 123 -2.95 4.83 -10.72
CA ASN A 123 -2.30 3.68 -10.08
C ASN A 123 -1.41 4.06 -8.87
N GLY A 124 -1.16 5.35 -8.63
CA GLY A 124 -0.24 5.85 -7.60
C GLY A 124 -0.48 5.30 -6.22
N ALA A 125 -1.73 5.41 -5.73
CA ALA A 125 -2.11 4.94 -4.40
C ALA A 125 -1.97 3.42 -4.24
N MET A 126 -2.24 2.65 -5.30
CA MET A 126 -2.08 1.20 -5.30
C MET A 126 -0.60 0.82 -5.23
N VAL A 127 0.25 1.42 -6.07
CA VAL A 127 1.69 1.21 -6.07
C VAL A 127 2.31 1.61 -4.73
N ASP A 128 1.90 2.72 -4.13
CA ASP A 128 2.35 3.12 -2.80
C ASP A 128 1.99 2.10 -1.73
N THR A 129 0.78 1.56 -1.81
CA THR A 129 0.31 0.51 -0.91
C THR A 129 1.12 -0.77 -1.08
N LEU A 130 1.44 -1.16 -2.32
CA LEU A 130 2.29 -2.31 -2.63
C LEU A 130 3.71 -2.14 -2.08
N LEU A 131 4.39 -1.04 -2.43
CA LEU A 131 5.76 -0.76 -2.01
C LEU A 131 5.86 -0.70 -0.48
N ARG A 132 4.88 -0.09 0.18
CA ARG A 132 4.81 -0.06 1.63
C ARG A 132 4.66 -1.46 2.24
N ARG A 133 3.75 -2.29 1.72
CA ARG A 133 3.53 -3.67 2.22
C ARG A 133 4.75 -4.56 2.02
N LYS A 134 5.47 -4.38 0.90
CA LYS A 134 6.71 -5.09 0.60
C LYS A 134 7.95 -4.49 1.27
N ALA A 135 7.79 -3.37 1.99
CA ALA A 135 8.89 -2.60 2.56
C ALA A 135 10.00 -2.31 1.53
N LEU A 136 9.60 -1.77 0.36
CA LEU A 136 10.51 -1.39 -0.71
C LEU A 136 10.56 0.13 -0.88
N HIS A 137 11.77 0.64 -1.06
CA HIS A 137 12.04 1.99 -1.53
C HIS A 137 12.62 1.87 -2.95
N VAL A 138 11.93 2.40 -3.95
CA VAL A 138 12.31 2.31 -5.36
C VAL A 138 12.48 3.70 -5.95
N ASP A 139 13.30 3.81 -6.99
CA ASP A 139 13.53 5.08 -7.68
C ASP A 139 12.33 5.51 -8.55
N ALA A 140 12.36 6.75 -9.03
CA ALA A 140 11.30 7.32 -9.85
C ALA A 140 11.10 6.56 -11.17
N THR A 141 12.18 6.02 -11.77
CA THR A 141 12.11 5.24 -13.01
C THR A 141 11.36 3.93 -12.81
N THR A 142 11.71 3.19 -11.76
CA THR A 142 11.04 1.95 -11.36
C THR A 142 9.59 2.21 -11.00
N ARG A 143 9.34 3.29 -10.23
CA ARG A 143 8.00 3.71 -9.84
C ARG A 143 7.11 4.01 -11.05
N ALA A 144 7.63 4.75 -12.03
CA ALA A 144 6.91 5.02 -13.28
C ALA A 144 6.61 3.74 -14.07
N ARG A 145 7.56 2.79 -14.11
CA ARG A 145 7.36 1.49 -14.77
C ARG A 145 6.33 0.61 -14.06
N LEU A 146 6.22 0.67 -12.74
CA LEU A 146 5.18 -0.07 -12.01
C LEU A 146 3.78 0.39 -12.45
N TYR A 147 3.56 1.68 -12.70
CA TYR A 147 2.25 2.16 -13.20
C TYR A 147 1.84 1.51 -14.53
N ASP A 148 2.81 1.14 -15.37
CA ASP A 148 2.57 0.50 -16.65
C ASP A 148 2.24 -1.00 -16.53
N HIS A 149 2.79 -1.67 -15.51
CA HIS A 149 2.68 -3.11 -15.31
C HIS A 149 1.53 -3.52 -14.37
N GLU A 150 1.05 -2.63 -13.52
CA GLU A 150 -0.07 -2.86 -12.59
C GLU A 150 -1.44 -2.64 -13.25
N SER A 151 -1.50 -1.96 -14.39
CA SER A 151 -2.71 -1.92 -15.20
C SER A 151 -3.00 -3.33 -15.73
N PRO A 152 -4.26 -3.78 -15.69
CA PRO A 152 -4.63 -5.04 -16.29
C PRO A 152 -4.31 -4.99 -17.79
N ARG A 153 -3.18 -5.56 -18.19
CA ARG A 153 -2.99 -6.12 -19.52
C ARG A 153 -3.83 -7.41 -19.62
N LEU A 154 -5.09 -7.32 -19.18
CA LEU A 154 -6.06 -8.37 -19.25
C LEU A 154 -6.47 -8.44 -20.72
N SER A 155 -5.77 -9.30 -21.45
CA SER A 155 -6.51 -10.19 -22.34
C SER A 155 -7.55 -10.90 -21.46
N VAL A 156 -8.76 -10.35 -21.44
CA VAL A 156 -9.95 -11.02 -20.92
C VAL A 156 -10.02 -12.38 -21.64
N PRO A 157 -10.20 -13.51 -20.94
CA PRO A 157 -10.42 -14.79 -21.58
C PRO A 157 -11.68 -14.79 -22.45
#